data_AF-A0A1Q9GMD6-F1
#
_entry.id   AF-A0A1Q9GMD6-F1
#
_cell.length_a   1.000
_cell.length_b   1.000
_cell.length_c   1.000
_cell.angle_alpha   90.00
_cell.angle_beta   90.00
_cell.angle_gamma   90.00
#
_symmetry.space_group_name_H-M   'P 1'
#
loop_
_entity.id
_entity.type
_entity.pdbx_description
1 polymer ?
#
loop_
_entity_poly.entity_id
_entity_poly.type
_entity_poly.pdbx_seq_one_letter_code
_entity_poly.pdbx_strand_id
1 'polypeptide(L)'
;MATKFSLEESKLNISLWTKKISFKDAKGKYLKGLIGICFSIIELNIILSFILLSSKIIQRYFMKTISLFSLVMSILLSVGCTYTNHEGIKNTSTIKTQQELEKLWSFGLTSRRTNTPLVRLGDEHNVNPDILEYGYNLVVDSKINALRPSARPLHGGEKLIRTLEYQEDINTREYARIVGYMAPIRDAILYNFEATTKSKWLDLTKILSVNNIKSVDASSLAPRSVLSISQVYDYVKSNPKEGSPVMRFLEEAELELKCLAFVDFNFTNPKGENHCNKMNIPVGSGLIIPK
;
A
#
# COMPACT_ATOMS: atom_id res chain seq x y z
N MET A 1 65.99 8.37 -23.07
CA MET A 1 66.26 7.25 -22.14
C MET A 1 64.95 6.94 -21.44
N ALA A 2 64.29 5.86 -21.86
CA ALA A 2 62.96 5.50 -21.42
C ALA A 2 63.05 4.49 -20.27
N THR A 3 62.29 4.70 -19.21
CA THR A 3 61.96 3.65 -18.24
C THR A 3 60.48 3.72 -17.92
N LYS A 4 59.74 2.76 -18.49
CA LYS A 4 58.40 2.33 -18.11
C LYS A 4 58.37 2.06 -16.59
N PHE A 5 57.40 2.62 -15.88
CA PHE A 5 56.97 2.06 -14.60
C PHE A 5 55.59 1.44 -14.80
N SER A 6 55.54 0.13 -14.56
CA SER A 6 54.41 -0.76 -14.75
C SER A 6 53.34 -0.53 -13.69
N LEU A 7 52.09 -0.59 -14.12
CA LEU A 7 50.88 -0.48 -13.31
C LEU A 7 50.59 -1.86 -12.66
N GLU A 8 51.37 -2.29 -11.67
CA GLU A 8 51.17 -3.62 -11.04
C GLU A 8 51.43 -3.73 -9.51
N GLU A 9 51.43 -2.63 -8.74
CA GLU A 9 51.67 -2.71 -7.28
C GLU A 9 50.55 -2.16 -6.37
N SER A 10 49.32 -1.96 -6.87
CA SER A 10 48.18 -1.56 -6.03
C SER A 10 47.28 -2.72 -5.56
N LYS A 11 47.76 -3.97 -5.62
CA LYS A 11 47.10 -5.12 -4.98
C LYS A 11 47.53 -5.27 -3.52
N LEU A 12 47.29 -4.23 -2.71
CA LEU A 12 47.46 -4.31 -1.26
C LEU A 12 46.21 -4.93 -0.63
N ASN A 13 46.18 -6.26 -0.67
CA ASN A 13 45.60 -7.21 0.26
C ASN A 13 44.54 -6.69 1.29
N ILE A 14 43.30 -6.47 0.83
CA ILE A 14 42.11 -6.20 1.67
C ILE A 14 41.52 -7.51 2.25
N SER A 15 42.26 -8.63 2.26
CA SER A 15 41.71 -9.94 2.66
C SER A 15 41.96 -10.36 4.11
N LEU A 16 42.57 -9.52 4.96
CA LEU A 16 43.06 -9.96 6.28
C LEU A 16 42.42 -9.34 7.53
N TRP A 17 41.35 -8.54 7.42
CA TRP A 17 40.65 -7.98 8.60
C TRP A 17 39.13 -8.04 8.51
N THR A 18 38.56 -9.24 8.37
CA THR A 18 37.17 -9.51 8.73
C THR A 18 37.12 -10.42 9.96
N LYS A 19 37.69 -9.96 11.07
CA LYS A 19 37.38 -10.56 12.38
C LYS A 19 35.97 -10.13 12.75
N LYS A 20 35.04 -11.08 12.65
CA LYS A 20 33.59 -10.93 12.91
C LYS A 20 33.38 -10.52 14.37
N ILE A 21 33.28 -9.22 14.66
CA ILE A 21 32.92 -8.74 15.99
C ILE A 21 31.41 -8.95 16.17
N SER A 22 31.04 -9.79 17.12
CA SER A 22 29.64 -10.01 17.53
C SER A 22 29.39 -9.25 18.83
N PHE A 23 28.45 -8.32 18.79
CA PHE A 23 27.90 -7.70 19.99
C PHE A 23 26.60 -8.41 20.39
N LYS A 24 26.53 -8.78 21.67
CA LYS A 24 25.33 -9.28 22.34
C LYS A 24 24.84 -8.19 23.29
N ASP A 25 23.53 -8.04 23.43
CA ASP A 25 22.96 -7.22 24.49
C ASP A 25 23.17 -7.88 25.87
N ALA A 26 22.80 -7.18 26.95
CA ALA A 26 22.88 -7.69 28.32
C ALA A 26 22.04 -8.97 28.58
N LYS A 27 21.27 -9.44 27.58
CA LYS A 27 20.46 -10.66 27.62
C LYS A 27 20.91 -11.71 26.58
N GLY A 28 22.05 -11.50 25.91
CA GLY A 28 22.67 -12.49 25.04
C GLY A 28 22.13 -12.59 23.60
N LYS A 29 21.28 -11.66 23.13
CA LYS A 29 20.75 -11.68 21.75
C LYS A 29 21.61 -10.87 20.78
N TYR A 30 21.74 -11.38 19.55
CA TYR A 30 22.46 -10.73 18.45
C TYR A 30 21.61 -9.59 17.86
N LEU A 31 22.11 -8.36 17.89
CA LEU A 31 21.49 -7.25 17.15
C LEU A 31 21.72 -7.42 15.65
N LYS A 32 20.64 -7.56 14.86
CA LYS A 32 20.68 -7.41 13.40
C LYS A 32 19.79 -6.23 13.00
N GLY A 33 20.38 -5.23 12.37
CA GLY A 33 19.66 -4.17 11.66
C GLY A 33 20.12 -2.76 12.05
N LEU A 34 20.40 -1.94 11.02
CA LEU A 34 20.62 -0.47 11.03
C LEU A 34 21.95 0.12 11.52
N ILE A 35 22.80 -0.58 12.28
CA ILE A 35 24.11 -0.02 12.70
C ILE A 35 25.15 -0.01 11.54
N GLY A 36 24.93 -0.80 10.48
CA GLY A 36 25.89 -0.95 9.37
C GLY A 36 26.04 0.25 8.44
N ILE A 37 25.12 1.22 8.45
CA ILE A 37 25.18 2.40 7.56
C ILE A 37 25.91 3.58 8.24
N CYS A 38 25.85 3.69 9.58
CA CYS A 38 26.60 4.72 10.29
C CYS A 38 28.10 4.40 10.37
N PHE A 39 28.48 3.11 10.40
CA PHE A 39 29.88 2.71 10.45
C PHE A 39 30.63 2.94 9.14
N SER A 40 29.98 2.77 7.99
CA SER A 40 30.61 2.98 6.68
C SER A 40 30.96 4.45 6.40
N ILE A 41 30.17 5.39 6.93
CA ILE A 41 30.45 6.84 6.79
C ILE A 41 31.62 7.26 7.68
N ILE A 42 31.78 6.68 8.88
CA ILE A 42 32.89 6.99 9.78
C ILE A 42 34.20 6.43 9.22
N GLU A 43 34.19 5.20 8.70
CA GLU A 43 35.39 4.58 8.11
C GLU A 43 35.85 5.31 6.83
N LEU A 44 34.92 5.77 5.98
CA LEU A 44 35.28 6.59 4.81
C LEU A 44 35.92 7.93 5.23
N ASN A 45 35.42 8.57 6.29
CA ASN A 45 35.98 9.84 6.77
C ASN A 45 37.40 9.67 7.36
N ILE A 46 37.68 8.55 8.03
CA ILE A 46 39.02 8.26 8.57
C ILE A 46 40.02 8.02 7.43
N ILE A 47 39.61 7.28 6.38
CA ILE A 47 40.46 7.01 5.22
C ILE A 47 40.73 8.31 4.43
N LEU A 48 39.72 9.17 4.25
CA LEU A 48 39.89 10.47 3.58
C LEU A 48 40.82 11.39 4.37
N SER A 49 40.76 11.33 5.71
CA SER A 49 41.65 12.08 6.61
C SER A 49 43.11 11.62 6.47
N PHE A 50 43.35 10.31 6.35
CA PHE A 50 44.69 9.76 6.18
C PHE A 50 45.32 10.12 4.82
N ILE A 51 44.53 10.09 3.74
CA ILE A 51 45.00 10.46 2.39
C ILE A 51 45.41 11.95 2.33
N LEU A 52 44.68 12.81 3.05
CA LEU A 52 44.98 14.25 3.09
C LEU A 52 46.21 14.58 3.96
N LEU A 53 46.59 13.73 4.92
CA LEU A 53 47.78 13.92 5.76
C LEU A 53 49.12 13.57 5.06
N SER A 54 49.09 12.83 3.95
CA SER A 54 50.30 12.42 3.21
C SER A 54 50.92 13.50 2.31
N SER A 55 50.29 14.67 2.16
CA SER A 55 50.77 15.76 1.31
C SER A 55 51.28 16.94 2.13
N LYS A 56 52.61 17.17 2.13
CA LYS A 56 53.24 18.32 2.80
C LYS A 56 52.77 19.69 2.30
N ILE A 57 52.11 19.75 1.14
CA ILE A 57 51.60 20.99 0.54
C ILE A 57 50.23 21.40 1.14
N ILE A 58 49.48 20.47 1.73
CA ILE A 58 48.10 20.72 2.22
C ILE A 58 48.07 21.11 3.72
N GLN A 59 49.15 20.89 4.47
CA GLN A 59 49.17 21.15 5.93
C GLN A 59 49.00 22.63 6.32
N ARG A 60 49.35 23.60 5.46
CA ARG A 60 49.20 25.03 5.79
C ARG A 60 47.78 25.57 5.58
N TYR A 61 46.96 24.93 4.74
CA TYR A 61 45.56 25.33 4.53
C TYR A 61 44.58 24.57 5.43
N PHE A 62 44.96 23.39 5.92
CA PHE A 62 44.08 22.49 6.68
C PHE A 62 43.83 22.92 8.14
N MET A 63 44.73 23.70 8.75
CA MET A 63 44.58 24.12 10.16
C MET A 63 43.54 25.23 10.37
N LYS A 64 43.17 26.01 9.33
CA LYS A 64 42.10 27.01 9.45
C LYS A 64 40.70 26.46 9.19
N THR A 65 40.56 25.36 8.45
CA THR A 65 39.26 24.75 8.12
C THR A 65 38.75 23.79 9.21
N ILE A 66 39.63 23.15 9.97
CA ILE A 66 39.25 22.26 11.09
C ILE A 66 38.51 23.04 12.20
N SER A 67 38.87 24.29 12.46
CA SER A 67 38.20 25.13 13.46
C SER A 67 36.75 25.46 13.07
N LEU A 68 36.45 25.58 11.78
CA LEU A 68 35.10 25.87 11.30
C LEU A 68 34.25 24.60 11.24
N PHE A 69 34.84 23.46 10.87
CA PHE A 69 34.16 22.18 10.78
C PHE A 69 33.81 21.61 12.17
N SER A 70 34.67 21.81 13.18
CA SER A 70 34.39 21.40 14.56
C SER A 70 33.27 22.22 15.20
N LEU A 71 33.13 23.50 14.84
CA LEU A 71 32.02 24.35 15.28
C LEU A 71 30.69 23.93 14.61
N VAL A 72 30.71 23.64 13.30
CA VAL A 72 29.51 23.19 12.55
C VAL A 72 29.04 21.80 13.00
N MET A 73 29.96 20.87 13.31
CA MET A 73 29.59 19.57 13.87
C MET A 73 29.05 19.66 15.30
N SER A 74 29.52 20.62 16.11
CA SER A 74 28.98 20.85 17.46
C SER A 74 27.56 21.42 17.41
N ILE A 75 27.25 22.26 16.40
CA ILE A 75 25.89 22.78 16.17
C ILE A 75 24.97 21.65 15.68
N LEU A 76 25.41 20.79 14.77
CA LEU A 76 24.65 19.63 14.29
C LEU A 76 24.38 18.58 15.39
N LEU A 77 25.29 18.43 16.37
CA LEU A 77 25.08 17.57 17.54
C LEU A 77 24.13 18.19 18.58
N SER A 78 24.00 19.53 18.64
CA SER A 78 23.04 20.21 19.54
C SER A 78 21.60 20.26 19.00
N VAL A 79 21.40 20.12 17.69
CA VAL A 79 20.05 20.07 17.06
C VAL A 79 19.53 18.63 16.93
N GLY A 80 20.37 17.62 17.18
CA GLY A 80 20.05 16.20 17.04
C GLY A 80 19.41 15.51 18.26
N CYS A 81 18.94 16.25 19.27
CA CYS A 81 18.33 15.67 20.48
C CYS A 81 17.05 16.42 20.91
N THR A 82 16.12 16.61 19.98
CA THR A 82 14.70 16.59 20.33
C THR A 82 14.08 15.39 19.63
N TYR A 83 14.31 14.22 20.23
CA TYR A 83 13.49 13.04 20.01
C TYR A 83 12.11 13.39 20.59
N THR A 84 11.27 14.06 19.78
CA THR A 84 9.85 14.07 20.08
C THR A 84 9.42 12.61 20.00
N ASN A 85 8.99 12.08 21.15
CA ASN A 85 8.20 10.87 21.20
C ASN A 85 7.01 11.11 20.29
N HIS A 86 7.10 10.65 19.03
CA HIS A 86 5.92 10.35 18.26
C HIS A 86 5.29 9.18 19.00
N GLU A 87 4.36 9.50 19.89
CA GLU A 87 3.36 8.55 20.34
C GLU A 87 2.91 7.79 19.11
N GLY A 88 3.19 6.49 19.11
CA GLY A 88 2.71 5.60 18.08
C GLY A 88 1.23 5.85 17.97
N ILE A 89 0.80 6.33 16.81
CA ILE A 89 -0.60 6.27 16.41
C ILE A 89 -0.96 4.81 16.55
N LYS A 90 -1.66 4.48 17.63
CA LYS A 90 -2.39 3.22 17.75
C LYS A 90 -3.45 3.30 16.67
N ASN A 91 -3.11 2.82 15.48
CA ASN A 91 -4.11 2.30 14.57
C ASN A 91 -4.73 1.11 15.30
N THR A 92 -5.76 1.38 16.10
CA THR A 92 -6.75 0.39 16.49
C THR A 92 -7.54 0.04 15.24
N SER A 93 -6.91 -0.67 14.29
CA SER A 93 -7.67 -1.62 13.48
C SER A 93 -8.05 -2.70 14.47
N THR A 94 -9.25 -2.60 15.04
CA THR A 94 -9.77 -3.61 15.95
C THR A 94 -9.87 -4.89 15.14
N ILE A 95 -8.87 -5.77 15.27
CA ILE A 95 -8.93 -7.10 14.67
C ILE A 95 -10.16 -7.75 15.30
N LYS A 96 -11.23 -7.93 14.51
CA LYS A 96 -12.43 -8.59 14.99
C LYS A 96 -12.04 -9.98 15.48
N THR A 97 -12.52 -10.40 16.62
CA THR A 97 -12.41 -11.79 17.04
C THR A 97 -13.32 -12.67 16.19
N GLN A 98 -13.04 -13.97 16.15
CA GLN A 98 -13.93 -14.94 15.50
C GLN A 98 -15.38 -14.84 16.02
N GLN A 99 -15.55 -14.61 17.32
CA GLN A 99 -16.86 -14.41 17.96
C GLN A 99 -17.56 -13.12 17.52
N GLU A 100 -16.80 -12.07 17.18
CA GLU A 100 -17.36 -10.83 16.63
C GLU A 100 -17.75 -11.00 15.16
N LEU A 101 -16.98 -11.77 14.38
CA LEU A 101 -17.38 -12.12 13.02
C LEU A 101 -18.67 -12.93 13.00
N GLU A 102 -18.85 -13.88 13.91
CA GLU A 102 -20.06 -14.71 14.02
C GLU A 102 -21.36 -13.93 14.23
N LYS A 103 -21.26 -12.68 14.70
CA LYS A 103 -22.40 -11.78 14.89
C LYS A 103 -22.77 -10.99 13.64
N LEU A 104 -21.90 -10.93 12.63
CA LEU A 104 -22.17 -10.20 11.40
C LEU A 104 -23.30 -10.87 10.62
N TRP A 105 -24.19 -10.07 10.03
CA TRP A 105 -25.23 -10.57 9.11
C TRP A 105 -24.63 -11.38 7.95
N SER A 106 -23.42 -11.00 7.52
CA SER A 106 -22.70 -11.59 6.40
C SER A 106 -21.98 -12.89 6.77
N PHE A 107 -21.90 -13.20 8.07
CA PHE A 107 -21.25 -14.41 8.54
C PHE A 107 -22.02 -15.65 8.10
N GLY A 108 -21.28 -16.67 7.69
CA GLY A 108 -21.87 -17.90 7.15
C GLY A 108 -22.32 -17.79 5.68
N LEU A 109 -22.37 -16.59 5.10
CA LEU A 109 -22.52 -16.46 3.64
C LEU A 109 -21.24 -16.93 2.96
N THR A 110 -21.38 -17.72 1.90
CA THR A 110 -20.23 -18.27 1.15
C THR A 110 -20.14 -17.70 -0.26
N SER A 111 -18.92 -17.46 -0.73
CA SER A 111 -18.67 -17.14 -2.12
C SER A 111 -19.04 -18.33 -3.01
N ARG A 112 -19.85 -18.09 -4.04
CA ARG A 112 -20.14 -19.12 -5.06
C ARG A 112 -18.91 -19.54 -5.86
N ARG A 113 -17.86 -18.70 -5.91
CA ARG A 113 -16.62 -18.97 -6.67
C ARG A 113 -15.68 -19.91 -5.94
N THR A 114 -15.52 -19.71 -4.63
CA THR A 114 -14.51 -20.42 -3.82
C THR A 114 -15.13 -21.38 -2.81
N ASN A 115 -16.45 -21.32 -2.59
CA ASN A 115 -17.16 -22.05 -1.54
C ASN A 115 -16.62 -21.77 -0.13
N THR A 116 -16.01 -20.60 0.07
CA THR A 116 -15.50 -20.14 1.37
C THR A 116 -16.38 -19.02 1.93
N PRO A 117 -16.38 -18.78 3.25
CA PRO A 117 -17.04 -17.62 3.84
C PRO A 117 -16.66 -16.31 3.14
N LEU A 118 -17.63 -15.41 3.00
CA LEU A 118 -17.45 -14.07 2.41
C LEU A 118 -16.61 -13.16 3.31
N VAL A 119 -16.71 -13.37 4.62
CA VAL A 119 -15.94 -12.67 5.65
C VAL A 119 -14.99 -13.63 6.34
N ARG A 120 -13.75 -13.20 6.57
CA ARG A 120 -12.74 -13.96 7.30
C ARG A 120 -11.96 -13.02 8.20
N LEU A 121 -11.36 -13.60 9.23
CA LEU A 121 -10.51 -12.86 10.14
C LEU A 121 -9.33 -12.24 9.41
N GLY A 122 -9.23 -10.91 9.46
CA GLY A 122 -8.14 -10.15 8.85
C GLY A 122 -8.29 -9.87 7.35
N ASP A 123 -9.42 -10.25 6.73
CA ASP A 123 -9.69 -9.97 5.32
C ASP A 123 -10.26 -8.57 5.08
N GLU A 124 -10.60 -7.84 6.13
CA GLU A 124 -10.94 -6.42 6.07
C GLU A 124 -9.76 -5.63 5.50
N HIS A 125 -10.04 -4.71 4.58
CA HIS A 125 -9.00 -3.92 3.95
C HIS A 125 -8.49 -2.84 4.90
N ASN A 126 -9.42 -2.22 5.64
CA ASN A 126 -9.14 -1.14 6.59
C ASN A 126 -8.27 -0.04 5.96
N VAL A 127 -8.67 0.41 4.76
CA VAL A 127 -7.96 1.47 4.03
C VAL A 127 -7.94 2.73 4.89
N ASN A 128 -6.74 3.22 5.17
CA ASN A 128 -6.56 4.52 5.80
C ASN A 128 -6.68 5.61 4.72
N PRO A 129 -7.66 6.53 4.80
CA PRO A 129 -7.79 7.61 3.82
C PRO A 129 -6.57 8.55 3.83
N ASP A 130 -5.86 8.70 4.95
CA ASP A 130 -4.74 9.64 5.09
C ASP A 130 -3.50 9.23 4.28
N ILE A 131 -3.42 7.96 3.86
CA ILE A 131 -2.32 7.48 3.02
C ILE A 131 -2.64 7.58 1.52
N LEU A 132 -3.87 7.93 1.16
CA LEU A 132 -4.30 7.99 -0.24
C LEU A 132 -3.71 9.22 -0.91
N GLU A 133 -2.84 8.98 -1.88
CA GLU A 133 -2.22 9.98 -2.72
C GLU A 133 -2.14 9.44 -4.13
N TYR A 134 -2.85 10.09 -5.06
CA TYR A 134 -2.91 9.62 -6.43
C TYR A 134 -1.51 9.57 -7.06
N GLY A 135 -1.17 8.39 -7.59
CA GLY A 135 0.13 8.14 -8.18
C GLY A 135 1.21 7.65 -7.22
N TYR A 136 0.97 7.68 -5.91
CA TYR A 136 1.94 7.26 -4.89
C TYR A 136 1.41 6.12 -4.02
N ASN A 137 0.46 5.34 -4.53
CA ASN A 137 -0.05 4.16 -3.85
C ASN A 137 0.13 2.90 -4.68
N LEU A 138 0.33 1.78 -3.99
CA LEU A 138 0.30 0.44 -4.54
C LEU A 138 -0.69 -0.43 -3.77
N VAL A 139 -1.36 -1.31 -4.51
CA VAL A 139 -2.15 -2.40 -3.92
C VAL A 139 -1.20 -3.57 -3.65
N VAL A 140 -1.24 -4.11 -2.43
CA VAL A 140 -0.44 -5.26 -2.04
C VAL A 140 -1.31 -6.36 -1.43
N ASP A 141 -0.83 -7.60 -1.51
CA ASP A 141 -1.44 -8.73 -0.80
C ASP A 141 -1.10 -8.72 0.70
N SER A 142 -1.59 -9.73 1.43
CA SER A 142 -1.32 -9.90 2.86
C SER A 142 0.14 -10.15 3.21
N LYS A 143 0.99 -10.46 2.23
CA LYS A 143 2.44 -10.64 2.35
C LYS A 143 3.22 -9.44 1.84
N ILE A 144 2.55 -8.32 1.55
CA ILE A 144 3.12 -7.07 1.03
C ILE A 144 3.70 -7.22 -0.39
N ASN A 145 3.26 -8.24 -1.15
CA ASN A 145 3.62 -8.32 -2.57
C ASN A 145 2.73 -7.39 -3.38
N ALA A 146 3.33 -6.57 -4.24
CA ALA A 146 2.59 -5.71 -5.15
C ALA A 146 1.68 -6.53 -6.09
N LEU A 147 0.42 -6.14 -6.15
CA LEU A 147 -0.59 -6.72 -7.02
C LEU A 147 -0.64 -5.93 -8.33
N ARG A 148 -0.60 -6.67 -9.45
CA ARG A 148 -0.77 -6.07 -10.78
C ARG A 148 -2.23 -5.68 -11.00
N PRO A 149 -2.51 -4.61 -11.77
CA PRO A 149 -3.87 -4.26 -12.18
C PRO A 149 -4.59 -5.46 -12.77
N SER A 150 -5.81 -5.72 -12.28
CA SER A 150 -6.61 -6.84 -12.77
C SER A 150 -8.11 -6.55 -12.71
N ALA A 151 -8.86 -7.14 -13.64
CA ALA A 151 -10.31 -7.14 -13.66
C ALA A 151 -10.94 -8.01 -12.56
N ARG A 152 -10.15 -8.78 -11.80
CA ARG A 152 -10.69 -9.62 -10.72
C ARG A 152 -11.19 -8.73 -9.58
N PRO A 153 -12.40 -8.99 -9.05
CA PRO A 153 -12.89 -8.29 -7.87
C PRO A 153 -11.97 -8.50 -6.67
N LEU A 154 -11.98 -7.54 -5.74
CA LEU A 154 -11.34 -7.66 -4.45
C LEU A 154 -11.90 -8.88 -3.69
N HIS A 155 -11.00 -9.68 -3.14
CA HIS A 155 -11.37 -10.90 -2.43
C HIS A 155 -11.23 -10.78 -0.91
N GLY A 156 -10.47 -9.80 -0.42
CA GLY A 156 -10.18 -9.57 0.99
C GLY A 156 -8.69 -9.76 1.30
N GLY A 157 -8.17 -8.92 2.19
CA GLY A 157 -6.78 -8.90 2.62
C GLY A 157 -5.84 -8.05 1.75
N GLU A 158 -6.32 -7.51 0.63
CA GLU A 158 -5.60 -6.50 -0.13
C GLU A 158 -5.44 -5.23 0.70
N LYS A 159 -4.26 -4.60 0.64
CA LYS A 159 -3.96 -3.35 1.34
C LYS A 159 -3.42 -2.30 0.39
N LEU A 160 -3.56 -1.05 0.79
CA LEU A 160 -2.87 0.06 0.15
C LEU A 160 -1.64 0.43 0.96
N ILE A 161 -0.53 0.64 0.26
CA ILE A 161 0.69 1.22 0.82
C ILE A 161 1.03 2.50 0.07
N ARG A 162 1.72 3.42 0.74
CA ARG A 162 2.29 4.62 0.11
C ARG A 162 3.71 4.32 -0.37
N THR A 163 4.02 4.74 -1.59
CA THR A 163 5.34 4.65 -2.19
C THR A 163 6.02 6.02 -2.19
N LEU A 164 7.36 6.02 -2.28
CA LEU A 164 8.13 7.25 -2.48
C LEU A 164 8.15 7.66 -3.95
N GLU A 165 8.04 6.68 -4.86
CA GLU A 165 8.10 6.90 -6.30
C GLU A 165 6.69 6.94 -6.89
N TYR A 166 6.54 7.82 -7.87
CA TYR A 166 5.32 7.92 -8.66
C TYR A 166 5.17 6.67 -9.55
N GLN A 167 3.96 6.12 -9.59
CA GLN A 167 3.64 4.96 -10.40
C GLN A 167 3.36 5.40 -11.83
N GLU A 168 4.32 5.20 -12.74
CA GLU A 168 4.22 5.63 -14.14
C GLU A 168 3.11 4.90 -14.93
N ASP A 169 2.87 3.63 -14.61
CA ASP A 169 1.78 2.86 -15.20
C ASP A 169 0.41 3.37 -14.71
N ILE A 170 -0.38 3.89 -15.65
CA ILE A 170 -1.71 4.45 -15.36
C ILE A 170 -2.66 3.41 -14.76
N ASN A 171 -2.63 2.17 -15.22
CA ASN A 171 -3.50 1.13 -14.69
C ASN A 171 -3.14 0.78 -13.25
N THR A 172 -1.86 0.88 -12.87
CA THR A 172 -1.40 0.74 -11.48
C THR A 172 -1.94 1.86 -10.60
N ARG A 173 -1.88 3.12 -11.07
CA ARG A 173 -2.46 4.26 -10.34
C ARG A 173 -3.96 4.13 -10.15
N GLU A 174 -4.67 3.83 -11.22
CA GLU A 174 -6.12 3.67 -11.18
C GLU A 174 -6.54 2.46 -10.37
N TYR A 175 -5.74 1.39 -10.38
CA TYR A 175 -6.02 0.23 -9.54
C TYR A 175 -5.96 0.60 -8.05
N ALA A 176 -4.91 1.30 -7.63
CA ALA A 176 -4.80 1.79 -6.26
C ALA A 176 -5.94 2.76 -5.88
N ARG A 177 -6.29 3.68 -6.77
CA ARG A 177 -7.43 4.60 -6.58
C ARG A 177 -8.75 3.86 -6.42
N ILE A 178 -9.03 2.88 -7.28
CA ILE A 178 -10.26 2.08 -7.21
C ILE A 178 -10.32 1.28 -5.92
N VAL A 179 -9.20 0.66 -5.49
CA VAL A 179 -9.15 0.01 -4.18
C VAL A 179 -9.45 1.01 -3.06
N GLY A 180 -8.93 2.23 -3.14
CA GLY A 180 -9.21 3.31 -2.19
C GLY A 180 -10.70 3.63 -2.03
N TYR A 181 -11.50 3.42 -3.08
CA TYR A 181 -12.95 3.59 -3.05
C TYR A 181 -13.73 2.32 -2.69
N MET A 182 -13.42 1.21 -3.35
CA MET A 182 -14.19 -0.03 -3.24
C MET A 182 -13.93 -0.79 -1.94
N ALA A 183 -12.72 -0.71 -1.39
CA ALA A 183 -12.42 -1.37 -0.12
C ALA A 183 -13.26 -0.80 1.04
N PRO A 184 -13.38 0.52 1.25
CA PRO A 184 -14.31 1.08 2.23
C PRO A 184 -15.78 0.68 2.02
N ILE A 185 -16.25 0.63 0.76
CA ILE A 185 -17.62 0.20 0.43
C ILE A 185 -17.83 -1.27 0.85
N ARG A 186 -16.89 -2.14 0.51
CA ARG A 186 -16.92 -3.57 0.82
C ARG A 186 -16.85 -3.81 2.33
N ASP A 187 -15.96 -3.11 3.01
CA ASP A 187 -15.79 -3.19 4.47
C ASP A 187 -17.05 -2.69 5.20
N ALA A 188 -17.67 -1.60 4.71
CA ALA A 188 -18.91 -1.07 5.28
C ALA A 188 -20.07 -2.06 5.20
N ILE A 189 -20.29 -2.70 4.05
CA ILE A 189 -21.46 -3.59 3.89
C ILE A 189 -21.22 -5.01 4.45
N LEU A 190 -20.00 -5.54 4.34
CA LEU A 190 -19.71 -6.91 4.77
C LEU A 190 -19.32 -6.99 6.25
N TYR A 191 -18.56 -6.02 6.76
CA TYR A 191 -18.00 -6.09 8.11
C TYR A 191 -18.64 -5.08 9.07
N ASN A 192 -19.00 -3.89 8.60
CA ASN A 192 -19.36 -2.77 9.48
C ASN A 192 -20.79 -2.26 9.26
N PHE A 193 -21.69 -3.14 8.80
CA PHE A 193 -23.03 -2.71 8.39
C PHE A 193 -23.83 -2.13 9.56
N GLU A 194 -23.79 -2.76 10.74
CA GLU A 194 -24.49 -2.28 11.93
C GLU A 194 -24.07 -0.86 12.36
N ALA A 195 -22.82 -0.49 12.08
CA ALA A 195 -22.28 0.84 12.35
C ALA A 195 -22.37 1.81 11.15
N THR A 196 -22.91 1.34 10.02
CA THR A 196 -23.01 2.13 8.78
C THR A 196 -24.44 2.63 8.61
N THR A 197 -24.65 3.91 8.88
CA THR A 197 -25.93 4.58 8.62
C THR A 197 -26.18 4.72 7.12
N LYS A 198 -27.45 4.93 6.72
CA LYS A 198 -27.81 5.16 5.31
C LYS A 198 -27.09 6.37 4.72
N SER A 199 -26.93 7.45 5.49
CA SER A 199 -26.15 8.63 5.05
C SER A 199 -24.70 8.27 4.77
N LYS A 200 -24.03 7.59 5.73
CA LYS A 200 -22.64 7.17 5.57
C LYS A 200 -22.47 6.22 4.38
N TRP A 201 -23.42 5.34 4.14
CA TRP A 201 -23.44 4.47 2.96
C TRP A 201 -23.49 5.26 1.65
N LEU A 202 -24.38 6.25 1.56
CA LEU A 202 -24.48 7.13 0.38
C LEU A 202 -23.20 7.94 0.16
N ASP A 203 -22.56 8.40 1.23
CA ASP A 203 -21.27 9.11 1.14
C ASP A 203 -20.16 8.19 0.62
N LEU A 204 -20.03 6.97 1.17
CA LEU A 204 -19.06 5.97 0.72
C LEU A 204 -19.24 5.60 -0.75
N THR A 205 -20.50 5.49 -1.20
CA THR A 205 -20.86 5.09 -2.57
C THR A 205 -20.99 6.27 -3.53
N LYS A 206 -20.66 7.49 -3.10
CA LYS A 206 -20.77 8.70 -3.93
C LYS A 206 -20.00 8.58 -5.24
N ILE A 207 -18.83 7.95 -5.23
CA ILE A 207 -18.05 7.64 -6.44
C ILE A 207 -18.83 6.81 -7.47
N LEU A 208 -19.65 5.86 -7.03
CA LEU A 208 -20.48 5.06 -7.93
C LEU A 208 -21.61 5.92 -8.50
N SER A 209 -22.27 6.69 -7.66
CA SER A 209 -23.40 7.55 -8.05
C SER A 209 -22.99 8.61 -9.09
N VAL A 210 -21.87 9.33 -8.87
CA VAL A 210 -21.42 10.37 -9.82
C VAL A 210 -20.96 9.80 -11.17
N ASN A 211 -20.60 8.52 -11.22
CA ASN A 211 -20.26 7.81 -12.45
C ASN A 211 -21.43 6.99 -13.04
N ASN A 212 -22.65 7.17 -12.51
CA ASN A 212 -23.86 6.45 -12.93
C ASN A 212 -23.73 4.90 -12.85
N ILE A 213 -22.93 4.41 -11.90
CA ILE A 213 -22.73 2.99 -11.64
C ILE A 213 -23.75 2.52 -10.60
N LYS A 214 -24.46 1.43 -10.93
CA LYS A 214 -25.51 0.83 -10.07
C LYS A 214 -26.55 1.85 -9.57
N SER A 215 -26.96 2.77 -10.44
CA SER A 215 -27.95 3.82 -10.16
C SER A 215 -29.40 3.40 -10.40
N VAL A 216 -29.61 2.31 -11.14
CA VAL A 216 -30.95 1.80 -11.53
C VAL A 216 -31.32 0.60 -10.67
N ASP A 217 -32.51 0.67 -10.10
CA ASP A 217 -33.10 -0.41 -9.31
C ASP A 217 -33.37 -1.66 -10.15
N ALA A 218 -33.03 -2.82 -9.61
CA ALA A 218 -33.46 -4.10 -10.13
C ALA A 218 -34.98 -4.24 -10.00
N SER A 219 -35.61 -4.85 -11.01
CA SER A 219 -37.05 -5.15 -11.01
C SER A 219 -37.47 -6.20 -9.99
N SER A 220 -36.52 -6.94 -9.40
CA SER A 220 -36.77 -7.94 -8.35
C SER A 220 -35.55 -8.10 -7.45
N LEU A 221 -35.75 -8.69 -6.26
CA LEU A 221 -34.69 -8.98 -5.28
C LEU A 221 -34.22 -10.46 -5.33
N ALA A 222 -34.29 -11.08 -6.50
CA ALA A 222 -33.90 -12.47 -6.68
C ALA A 222 -32.38 -12.68 -6.49
N PRO A 223 -31.89 -13.90 -6.22
CA PRO A 223 -30.45 -14.18 -6.03
C PRO A 223 -29.53 -13.80 -7.22
N ARG A 224 -30.12 -13.59 -8.40
CA ARG A 224 -29.41 -13.17 -9.62
C ARG A 224 -29.52 -11.68 -9.92
N SER A 225 -30.28 -10.93 -9.12
CA SER A 225 -30.45 -9.50 -9.31
C SER A 225 -29.16 -8.74 -9.05
N VAL A 226 -28.94 -7.72 -9.89
CA VAL A 226 -27.89 -6.72 -9.71
C VAL A 226 -28.56 -5.52 -9.09
N LEU A 227 -28.41 -5.36 -7.78
CA LEU A 227 -29.09 -4.30 -7.02
C LEU A 227 -28.45 -2.93 -7.30
N SER A 228 -29.23 -1.87 -7.12
CA SER A 228 -28.71 -0.50 -7.07
C SER A 228 -28.01 -0.20 -5.74
N ILE A 229 -27.35 0.97 -5.68
CA ILE A 229 -26.75 1.52 -4.44
C ILE A 229 -27.78 1.58 -3.30
N SER A 230 -29.01 2.03 -3.56
CA SER A 230 -30.03 2.11 -2.50
C SER A 230 -30.57 0.73 -2.15
N GLN A 231 -30.87 -0.08 -3.18
CA GLN A 231 -31.46 -1.40 -2.98
C GLN A 231 -30.54 -2.34 -2.21
N VAL A 232 -29.21 -2.32 -2.44
CA VAL A 232 -28.30 -3.22 -1.73
C VAL A 232 -28.23 -2.91 -0.24
N TYR A 233 -28.29 -1.63 0.16
CA TYR A 233 -28.34 -1.22 1.56
C TYR A 233 -29.66 -1.69 2.21
N ASP A 234 -30.79 -1.42 1.56
CA ASP A 234 -32.11 -1.80 2.08
C ASP A 234 -32.27 -3.34 2.10
N TYR A 235 -31.68 -4.05 1.13
CA TYR A 235 -31.61 -5.51 1.10
C TYR A 235 -30.87 -6.06 2.31
N VAL A 236 -29.66 -5.59 2.60
CA VAL A 236 -28.89 -6.03 3.77
C VAL A 236 -29.61 -5.68 5.07
N LYS A 237 -30.23 -4.50 5.15
CA LYS A 237 -31.02 -4.08 6.32
C LYS A 237 -32.17 -5.04 6.64
N SER A 238 -32.71 -5.72 5.64
CA SER A 238 -33.75 -6.74 5.83
C SER A 238 -33.26 -8.08 6.40
N ASN A 239 -31.96 -8.19 6.69
CA ASN A 239 -31.29 -9.39 7.18
C ASN A 239 -31.52 -10.64 6.29
N PRO A 240 -31.10 -10.58 5.02
CA PRO A 240 -31.37 -11.63 4.05
C PRO A 240 -30.51 -12.86 4.33
N LYS A 241 -31.01 -14.04 3.97
CA LYS A 241 -30.23 -15.30 4.05
C LYS A 241 -29.23 -15.48 2.92
N GLU A 242 -29.40 -14.75 1.81
CA GLU A 242 -28.62 -14.95 0.58
C GLU A 242 -27.71 -13.74 0.33
N GLY A 243 -26.41 -13.99 0.17
CA GLY A 243 -25.41 -12.96 -0.08
C GLY A 243 -25.18 -12.64 -1.55
N SER A 244 -25.68 -13.49 -2.46
CA SER A 244 -25.40 -13.36 -3.90
C SER A 244 -25.74 -12.00 -4.50
N PRO A 245 -26.87 -11.34 -4.18
CA PRO A 245 -27.15 -9.99 -4.70
C PRO A 245 -26.14 -8.94 -4.22
N VAL A 246 -25.69 -9.04 -2.97
CA VAL A 246 -24.68 -8.13 -2.39
C VAL A 246 -23.33 -8.33 -3.05
N MET A 247 -22.92 -9.59 -3.25
CA MET A 247 -21.66 -9.89 -3.93
C MET A 247 -21.68 -9.44 -5.40
N ARG A 248 -22.78 -9.65 -6.12
CA ARG A 248 -22.91 -9.13 -7.50
C ARG A 248 -22.81 -7.62 -7.56
N PHE A 249 -23.47 -6.92 -6.64
CA PHE A 249 -23.35 -5.46 -6.55
C PHE A 249 -21.88 -5.05 -6.39
N LEU A 250 -21.16 -5.64 -5.42
CA LEU A 250 -19.76 -5.30 -5.15
C LEU A 250 -18.84 -5.63 -6.33
N GLU A 251 -18.98 -6.83 -6.90
CA GLU A 251 -18.15 -7.30 -8.01
C GLU A 251 -18.37 -6.50 -9.28
N GLU A 252 -19.63 -6.21 -9.63
CA GLU A 252 -19.95 -5.42 -10.82
C GLU A 252 -19.63 -3.93 -10.63
N ALA A 253 -19.92 -3.34 -9.47
CA ALA A 253 -19.57 -1.94 -9.22
C ALA A 253 -18.05 -1.69 -9.33
N GLU A 254 -17.25 -2.59 -8.76
CA GLU A 254 -15.79 -2.53 -8.89
C GLU A 254 -15.34 -2.69 -10.35
N LEU A 255 -15.92 -3.66 -11.07
CA LEU A 255 -15.56 -3.93 -12.45
C LEU A 255 -15.92 -2.76 -13.38
N GLU A 256 -17.06 -2.12 -13.16
CA GLU A 256 -17.49 -0.94 -13.91
C GLU A 256 -16.60 0.27 -13.64
N LEU A 257 -16.16 0.50 -12.39
CA LEU A 257 -15.14 1.51 -12.09
C LEU A 257 -13.84 1.23 -12.84
N LYS A 258 -13.40 -0.04 -12.89
CA LYS A 258 -12.21 -0.44 -13.66
C LYS A 258 -12.39 -0.23 -15.16
N CYS A 259 -13.58 -0.51 -15.71
CA CYS A 259 -13.88 -0.21 -17.11
C CYS A 259 -13.65 1.27 -17.41
N LEU A 260 -14.18 2.18 -16.58
CA LEU A 260 -13.98 3.62 -16.78
C LEU A 260 -12.52 4.05 -16.64
N ALA A 261 -11.79 3.49 -15.67
CA ALA A 261 -10.47 4.01 -15.31
C ALA A 261 -9.31 3.39 -16.10
N PHE A 262 -9.35 2.09 -16.38
CA PHE A 262 -8.23 1.41 -17.03
C PHE A 262 -8.18 1.73 -18.52
N VAL A 263 -6.98 1.93 -19.04
CA VAL A 263 -6.73 2.15 -20.47
C VAL A 263 -6.03 0.93 -21.07
N ASP A 264 -6.28 0.65 -22.34
CA ASP A 264 -5.69 -0.46 -23.11
C ASP A 264 -5.77 -1.82 -22.37
N PHE A 265 -6.80 -2.02 -21.55
CA PHE A 265 -6.97 -3.22 -20.73
C PHE A 265 -8.01 -4.17 -21.33
N ASN A 266 -7.66 -5.46 -21.39
CA ASN A 266 -8.57 -6.49 -21.89
C ASN A 266 -9.48 -7.05 -20.77
N PHE A 267 -10.74 -6.63 -20.77
CA PHE A 267 -11.77 -7.10 -19.84
C PHE A 267 -12.49 -8.39 -20.27
N THR A 268 -12.00 -9.06 -21.31
CA THR A 268 -12.60 -10.31 -21.79
C THR A 268 -12.34 -11.45 -20.80
N ASN A 269 -13.41 -12.07 -20.31
CA ASN A 269 -13.32 -13.20 -19.40
C ASN A 269 -12.94 -14.50 -20.15
N PRO A 270 -12.63 -15.61 -19.44
CA PRO A 270 -12.28 -16.88 -20.09
C PRO A 270 -13.37 -17.49 -21.00
N LYS A 271 -14.61 -16.98 -20.93
CA LYS A 271 -15.72 -17.38 -21.81
C LYS A 271 -15.83 -16.52 -23.08
N GLY A 272 -14.94 -15.54 -23.26
CA GLY A 272 -14.97 -14.63 -24.39
C GLY A 272 -15.92 -13.43 -24.21
N GLU A 273 -16.51 -13.23 -23.03
CA GLU A 273 -17.44 -12.14 -22.78
C GLU A 273 -16.70 -10.93 -22.19
N ASN A 274 -17.04 -9.72 -22.63
CA ASN A 274 -16.51 -8.47 -22.11
C ASN A 274 -17.62 -7.70 -21.37
N HIS A 275 -17.42 -7.49 -20.06
CA HIS A 275 -18.41 -6.82 -19.21
C HIS A 275 -18.62 -5.35 -19.59
N CYS A 276 -17.56 -4.62 -19.89
CA CYS A 276 -17.65 -3.20 -20.27
C CYS A 276 -18.50 -3.03 -21.53
N ASN A 277 -18.32 -3.91 -22.53
CA ASN A 277 -19.14 -3.91 -23.74
C ASN A 277 -20.62 -4.21 -23.46
N LYS A 278 -20.89 -5.21 -22.61
CA LYS A 278 -22.26 -5.59 -22.22
C LYS A 278 -22.99 -4.44 -21.54
N MET A 279 -22.29 -3.67 -20.72
CA MET A 279 -22.84 -2.53 -19.97
C MET A 279 -22.78 -1.22 -20.76
N ASN A 280 -22.29 -1.23 -22.00
CA ASN A 280 -22.08 -0.05 -22.83
C ASN A 280 -21.20 1.02 -22.13
N ILE A 281 -20.17 0.58 -21.44
CA ILE A 281 -19.20 1.45 -20.74
C ILE A 281 -17.95 1.58 -21.61
N PRO A 282 -17.62 2.79 -22.10
CA PRO A 282 -16.41 3.02 -22.87
C PRO A 282 -15.18 2.87 -21.97
N VAL A 283 -14.31 1.92 -22.32
CA VAL A 283 -13.08 1.64 -21.56
C VAL A 283 -12.15 2.85 -21.57
N GLY A 284 -11.62 3.22 -20.40
CA GLY A 284 -10.66 4.32 -20.27
C GLY A 284 -11.25 5.72 -20.46
N SER A 285 -12.57 5.86 -20.37
CA SER A 285 -13.26 7.16 -20.47
C SER A 285 -13.03 8.09 -19.27
N GLY A 286 -12.44 7.57 -18.19
CA GLY A 286 -12.08 8.31 -17.00
C GLY A 286 -13.14 8.29 -15.91
N LEU A 287 -12.70 8.44 -14.66
CA LEU A 287 -13.58 8.54 -13.49
C LEU A 287 -13.93 10.00 -13.21
N ILE A 288 -15.22 10.27 -12.99
CA ILE A 288 -15.68 11.50 -12.35
C ILE A 288 -15.41 11.36 -10.86
N ILE A 289 -14.53 12.21 -10.32
CA ILE A 289 -14.17 12.19 -8.91
C ILE A 289 -15.15 13.06 -8.12
N PRO A 290 -15.77 12.54 -7.04
CA PRO A 290 -16.66 13.33 -6.20
C PRO A 290 -15.88 14.48 -5.54
N LYS A 291 -16.46 15.68 -5.59
CA LYS A 291 -16.00 16.84 -4.83
C LYS A 291 -16.35 16.73 -3.36
#